data_AF-M5BNN2-F1
#
_entry.id   AF-M5BNN2-F1
#
_cell.length_a   1.000
_cell.length_b   1.000
_cell.length_c   1.000
_cell.angle_alpha   90.00
_cell.angle_beta   90.00
_cell.angle_gamma   90.00
#
_symmetry.space_group_name_H-M   'P 1'
#
loop_
_entity.id
_entity.type
_entity.pdbx_description
1 polymer ?
#
loop_
_entity_poly.entity_id
_entity_poly.type
_entity_poly.pdbx_seq_one_letter_code
_entity_poly.pdbx_strand_id
1 'polypeptide(L)'
;MSKKQSVNAASFLDLKAELAKHEDAFTKSKLSGKANAEPVVGGSKRPEKKRPAWARENKGVRDRARRDAEMAQISRPTLESARAMLERKAQLYDQLQKGKGAGLSEKQRESLLIDFDSRDSGSDTDSNGDRDESLVVPGQDEDDPVIEYEDEFGRIRTARRSEVPRDRLPENYNPFSRSERSVPADDE
;
A
#
# COMPACT_ATOMS: atom_id res chain seq x y z
N MET A 1 -29.17 -12.34 39.07
CA MET A 1 -28.65 -10.96 39.20
C MET A 1 -27.14 -11.00 39.11
N SER A 2 -26.53 -10.33 38.13
CA SER A 2 -25.07 -10.36 37.90
C SER A 2 -24.35 -9.41 38.86
N LYS A 3 -23.43 -9.96 39.66
CA LYS A 3 -22.65 -9.21 40.66
C LYS A 3 -21.51 -8.50 39.93
N LYS A 4 -21.67 -7.20 39.65
CA LYS A 4 -20.60 -6.36 39.10
C LYS A 4 -19.52 -6.18 40.17
N GLN A 5 -18.41 -6.91 40.05
CA GLN A 5 -17.25 -6.74 40.92
C GLN A 5 -16.59 -5.40 40.62
N SER A 6 -16.66 -4.47 41.57
CA SER A 6 -15.90 -3.22 41.52
C SER A 6 -14.43 -3.55 41.73
N VAL A 7 -13.65 -3.58 40.65
CA VAL A 7 -12.20 -3.72 40.71
C VAL A 7 -11.60 -2.43 41.30
N ASN A 8 -10.81 -2.57 42.36
CA ASN A 8 -10.13 -1.45 43.00
C ASN A 8 -8.95 -0.99 42.11
N ALA A 9 -8.73 0.32 41.97
CA ALA A 9 -7.63 0.85 41.16
C ALA A 9 -6.25 0.32 41.63
N ALA A 10 -6.11 0.04 42.93
CA ALA A 10 -4.90 -0.58 43.48
C ALA A 10 -4.69 -2.02 42.99
N SER A 11 -5.76 -2.83 42.85
CA SER A 11 -5.63 -4.20 42.34
C SER A 11 -5.33 -4.24 40.84
N PHE A 12 -5.79 -3.24 40.07
CA PHE A 12 -5.44 -3.12 38.65
C PHE A 12 -3.95 -2.83 38.45
N LEU A 13 -3.38 -1.93 39.25
CA LEU A 13 -1.95 -1.63 39.21
C LEU A 13 -1.09 -2.82 39.62
N ASP A 14 -1.51 -3.57 40.63
CA ASP A 14 -0.81 -4.78 41.08
C ASP A 14 -0.81 -5.88 40.00
N LEU A 15 -1.96 -6.12 39.36
CA LEU A 15 -2.09 -7.09 38.27
C LEU A 15 -1.25 -6.68 37.06
N LYS A 16 -1.18 -5.38 36.75
CA LYS A 16 -0.28 -4.86 35.70
C LYS A 16 1.19 -5.07 36.06
N ALA A 17 1.57 -4.86 37.31
CA ALA A 17 2.93 -5.10 37.78
C ALA A 17 3.29 -6.60 37.74
N GLU A 18 2.35 -7.49 38.05
CA GLU A 18 2.53 -8.94 37.97
C GLU A 18 2.68 -9.39 36.51
N LEU A 19 1.83 -8.89 35.60
CA LEU A 19 1.98 -9.15 34.15
C LEU A 19 3.34 -8.70 33.63
N ALA A 20 3.80 -7.50 33.98
CA ALA A 20 5.12 -7.02 33.57
C ALA A 20 6.25 -7.93 34.08
N LYS A 21 6.18 -8.39 35.33
CA LYS A 21 7.16 -9.35 35.88
C LYS A 21 7.16 -10.67 35.10
N HIS A 22 5.97 -11.16 34.71
CA HIS A 22 5.84 -12.38 33.91
C HIS A 22 6.36 -12.21 32.48
N GLU A 23 6.12 -11.06 31.86
CA GLU A 23 6.64 -10.73 30.53
C GLU A 23 8.18 -10.63 30.55
N ASP A 24 8.76 -9.98 31.56
CA ASP A 24 10.22 -9.91 31.76
C ASP A 24 10.83 -11.29 32.01
N ALA A 25 10.18 -12.12 32.84
CA ALA A 25 10.60 -13.49 33.06
C ALA A 25 10.50 -14.34 31.78
N PHE A 26 9.46 -14.12 30.97
CA PHE A 26 9.25 -14.80 29.70
C PHE A 26 10.28 -14.39 28.66
N THR A 27 10.56 -13.10 28.50
CA THR A 27 11.59 -12.61 27.57
C THR A 27 12.97 -13.11 27.98
N LYS A 28 13.31 -13.09 29.28
CA LYS A 28 14.57 -13.64 29.81
C LYS A 28 14.69 -15.15 29.64
N SER A 29 13.60 -15.91 29.81
CA SER A 29 13.59 -17.36 29.55
C SER A 29 13.70 -17.69 28.05
N LYS A 30 13.13 -16.85 27.17
CA LYS A 30 13.26 -16.95 25.72
C LYS A 30 14.67 -16.65 25.24
N LEU A 31 15.30 -15.59 25.76
CA LEU A 31 16.68 -15.21 25.46
C LEU A 31 17.71 -16.20 26.00
N SER A 32 17.47 -16.78 27.18
CA SER A 32 18.32 -17.84 27.75
C SER A 32 18.14 -19.21 27.07
N GLY A 33 17.33 -19.31 26.02
CA GLY A 33 17.06 -20.57 25.30
C GLY A 33 16.20 -21.56 26.09
N LYS A 34 15.85 -21.26 27.34
CA LYS A 34 15.00 -22.10 28.21
C LYS A 34 13.55 -22.18 27.72
N ALA A 35 13.10 -21.29 26.85
CA ALA A 35 11.82 -21.45 26.15
C ALA A 35 11.84 -22.60 25.11
N ASN A 36 13.01 -23.08 24.69
CA ASN A 36 13.15 -24.34 23.96
C ASN A 36 13.47 -25.52 24.90
N ALA A 37 13.59 -25.29 26.22
CA ALA A 37 13.63 -26.38 27.18
C ALA A 37 12.19 -26.89 27.31
N GLU A 38 11.99 -28.09 26.77
CA GLU A 38 10.76 -28.88 26.67
C GLU A 38 9.71 -28.57 27.75
N PRO A 39 8.40 -28.55 27.41
CA PRO A 39 7.36 -28.56 28.42
C PRO A 39 7.58 -29.78 29.34
N VAL A 40 7.72 -29.53 30.64
CA VAL A 40 7.78 -30.59 31.65
C VAL A 40 6.38 -31.23 31.71
N VAL A 41 6.12 -32.19 30.84
CA VAL A 41 4.94 -33.06 30.91
C VAL A 41 5.34 -34.25 31.76
N GLY A 42 4.81 -34.33 33.00
CA GLY A 42 5.00 -35.50 33.87
C GLY A 42 6.33 -35.57 34.64
N GLY A 43 6.99 -34.43 34.91
CA GLY A 43 8.08 -34.35 35.89
C GLY A 43 9.45 -34.93 35.47
N SER A 44 9.58 -35.49 34.26
CA SER A 44 10.86 -35.98 33.74
C SER A 44 11.40 -35.09 32.62
N LYS A 45 12.67 -34.69 32.73
CA LYS A 45 13.37 -33.95 31.67
C LYS A 45 13.62 -34.91 30.50
N ARG A 46 12.98 -34.66 29.36
CA ARG A 46 13.25 -35.42 28.13
C ARG A 46 14.65 -35.07 27.62
N PRO A 47 15.46 -36.05 27.15
CA PRO A 47 16.77 -35.76 26.58
C PRO A 47 16.62 -34.85 25.36
N GLU A 48 17.54 -33.89 25.23
CA GLU A 48 17.54 -32.86 24.19
C GLU A 48 17.41 -33.51 22.81
N LYS A 49 16.22 -33.44 22.22
CA LYS A 49 16.02 -33.85 20.83
C LYS A 49 16.72 -32.80 19.98
N LYS A 50 17.83 -33.21 19.33
CA LYS A 50 18.47 -32.40 18.29
C LYS A 50 17.38 -31.95 17.32
N ARG A 51 17.30 -30.63 17.10
CA ARG A 51 16.34 -30.06 16.14
C ARG A 51 16.49 -30.80 14.81
N PRO A 52 15.38 -31.23 14.19
CA PRO A 52 15.45 -31.98 12.94
C PRO A 52 16.12 -31.13 11.85
N ALA A 53 16.70 -31.78 10.84
CA ALA A 53 17.50 -31.10 9.82
C ALA A 53 16.74 -29.99 9.08
N TRP A 54 15.42 -30.14 8.91
CA TRP A 54 14.53 -29.13 8.32
C TRP A 54 14.27 -27.91 9.20
N ALA A 55 14.54 -28.00 10.52
CA ALA A 55 14.44 -26.88 11.45
C ALA A 55 15.75 -26.06 11.54
N ARG A 56 16.78 -26.42 10.75
CA ARG A 56 18.01 -25.62 10.63
C ARG A 56 17.72 -24.43 9.72
N GLU A 57 18.15 -23.26 10.16
CA GLU A 57 18.10 -22.04 9.36
C GLU A 57 19.04 -22.15 8.14
N ASN A 58 18.60 -21.65 6.98
CA ASN A 58 19.43 -21.62 5.79
C ASN A 58 20.66 -20.72 6.00
N LYS A 59 21.80 -21.11 5.42
CA LYS A 59 23.05 -20.33 5.50
C LYS A 59 22.82 -18.91 4.99
N GLY A 60 23.20 -17.90 5.80
CA GLY A 60 23.11 -16.49 5.42
C GLY A 60 21.71 -15.87 5.48
N VAL A 61 20.70 -16.53 6.06
CA VAL A 61 19.39 -15.90 6.31
C VAL A 61 19.52 -14.76 7.30
N ARG A 62 20.25 -14.93 8.40
CA ARG A 62 20.55 -13.84 9.36
C ARG A 62 21.25 -12.64 8.71
N ASP A 63 22.24 -12.89 7.86
CA ASP A 63 22.97 -11.79 7.19
C ASP A 63 22.08 -11.04 6.20
N ARG A 64 21.18 -11.73 5.49
CA ARG A 64 20.17 -11.09 4.64
C ARG A 64 19.17 -10.29 5.48
N ALA A 65 18.62 -10.88 6.54
CA ALA A 65 17.70 -10.21 7.44
C ALA A 65 18.31 -8.93 8.07
N ARG A 66 19.60 -8.97 8.43
CA ARG A 66 20.33 -7.78 8.91
C ARG A 66 20.40 -6.70 7.83
N ARG A 67 20.81 -7.06 6.61
CA ARG A 67 20.92 -6.12 5.49
C ARG A 67 19.56 -5.49 5.15
N ASP A 68 18.50 -6.30 5.12
CA ASP A 68 17.14 -5.82 4.83
C ASP A 68 16.66 -4.84 5.90
N ALA A 69 16.99 -5.08 7.18
CA ALA A 69 16.69 -4.17 8.27
C ALA A 69 17.45 -2.82 8.15
N GLU A 70 18.73 -2.85 7.78
CA GLU A 70 19.54 -1.64 7.53
C GLU A 70 18.96 -0.82 6.35
N MET A 71 18.63 -1.49 5.24
CA MET A 71 18.03 -0.83 4.08
C MET A 71 16.66 -0.22 4.39
N ALA A 72 15.84 -0.90 5.19
CA ALA A 72 14.54 -0.38 5.63
C ALA A 72 14.68 0.86 6.54
N GLN A 73 15.74 0.96 7.33
CA GLN A 73 16.02 2.15 8.14
C GLN A 73 16.44 3.33 7.26
N ILE A 74 17.27 3.10 6.25
CA ILE A 74 17.70 4.14 5.30
C ILE A 74 16.52 4.61 4.43
N SER A 75 15.66 3.68 4.01
CA SER A 75 14.53 3.96 3.09
C SER A 75 13.34 4.63 3.78
N ARG A 76 13.28 4.66 5.11
CA ARG A 76 12.19 5.34 5.83
C ARG A 76 12.65 6.76 6.14
N PRO A 77 12.33 7.76 5.30
CA PRO A 77 12.57 9.14 5.68
C PRO A 77 11.81 9.39 6.98
N THR A 78 12.55 9.74 8.03
CA THR A 78 11.94 10.20 9.27
C THR A 78 11.11 11.44 8.95
N LEU A 79 10.01 11.66 9.67
CA LEU A 79 9.16 12.83 9.46
C LEU A 79 9.96 14.15 9.50
N GLU A 80 10.99 14.20 10.35
CA GLU A 80 11.92 15.33 10.44
C GLU A 80 12.79 15.49 9.18
N SER A 81 13.33 14.39 8.63
CA SER A 81 14.10 14.45 7.39
C SER A 81 13.25 14.87 6.19
N ALA A 82 12.00 14.39 6.12
CA ALA A 82 11.06 14.78 5.09
C ALA A 82 10.71 16.28 5.20
N ARG A 83 10.43 16.77 6.41
CA ARG A 83 10.20 18.20 6.69
C ARG A 83 11.39 19.05 6.29
N ALA A 84 12.60 18.68 6.70
CA ALA A 84 13.82 19.42 6.36
C ALA A 84 14.07 19.48 4.83
N MET A 85 13.79 18.39 4.11
CA MET A 85 13.89 18.39 2.64
C MET A 85 12.83 19.27 1.99
N LEU A 86 11.59 19.24 2.48
CA LEU A 86 10.51 20.08 1.97
C LEU A 86 10.76 21.56 2.23
N GLU A 87 11.24 21.91 3.42
CA GLU A 87 11.61 23.30 3.76
C GLU A 87 12.73 23.82 2.85
N ARG A 88 13.77 23.02 2.59
CA ARG A 88 14.84 23.39 1.65
C ARG A 88 14.32 23.60 0.23
N LYS A 89 13.41 22.73 -0.22
CA LYS A 89 12.76 22.90 -1.54
C LYS A 89 11.94 24.19 -1.56
N ALA A 90 11.10 24.43 -0.55
CA ALA A 90 10.29 25.65 -0.46
C ALA A 90 11.16 26.91 -0.51
N GLN A 91 12.27 26.95 0.24
CA GLN A 91 13.22 28.07 0.18
C GLN A 91 13.84 28.25 -1.21
N LEU A 92 14.13 27.17 -1.93
CA LEU A 92 14.66 27.22 -3.29
C LEU A 92 13.62 27.76 -4.27
N TYR A 93 12.37 27.29 -4.19
CA TYR A 93 11.25 27.79 -5.01
C TYR A 93 10.98 29.28 -4.73
N ASP A 94 10.97 29.71 -3.47
CA ASP A 94 10.84 31.12 -3.08
C ASP A 94 11.93 31.99 -3.69
N GLN A 95 13.17 31.49 -3.73
CA GLN A 95 14.29 32.21 -4.34
C GLN A 95 14.11 32.32 -5.86
N LEU A 96 13.74 31.23 -6.52
CA LEU A 96 13.48 31.20 -7.96
C LEU A 96 12.34 32.15 -8.33
N GLN A 97 11.24 32.14 -7.58
CA GLN A 97 10.09 33.03 -7.80
C GLN A 97 10.43 34.51 -7.58
N LYS A 98 11.39 34.81 -6.68
CA LYS A 98 11.91 36.18 -6.48
C LYS A 98 12.92 36.59 -7.55
N GLY A 99 13.10 35.81 -8.61
CA GLY A 99 14.08 36.03 -9.68
C GLY A 99 15.53 35.84 -9.22
N LYS A 100 15.77 35.25 -8.03
CA LYS A 100 17.12 34.94 -7.57
C LYS A 100 17.57 33.63 -8.20
N GLY A 101 18.83 33.58 -8.65
CA GLY A 101 19.41 32.40 -9.32
C GLY A 101 19.36 31.09 -8.52
N ALA A 102 19.09 31.13 -7.20
CA ALA A 102 19.03 29.97 -6.31
C ALA A 102 20.24 29.00 -6.43
N GLY A 103 21.40 29.52 -6.89
CA GLY A 103 22.61 28.75 -7.15
C GLY A 103 22.64 27.99 -8.49
N LEU A 104 21.64 28.17 -9.34
CA LEU A 104 21.59 27.63 -10.71
C LEU A 104 22.25 28.59 -11.70
N SER A 105 22.95 28.04 -12.68
CA SER A 105 23.44 28.81 -13.83
C SER A 105 22.27 29.17 -14.78
N GLU A 106 22.44 30.20 -15.60
CA GLU A 106 21.38 30.66 -16.51
C GLU A 106 20.89 29.55 -17.46
N LYS A 107 21.81 28.76 -18.03
CA LYS A 107 21.47 27.61 -18.87
C LYS A 107 20.64 26.55 -18.13
N GLN A 108 20.90 26.38 -16.82
CA GLN A 108 20.11 25.47 -16.00
C GLN A 108 18.73 26.06 -15.69
N ARG A 109 18.63 27.38 -15.50
CA ARG A 109 17.34 28.08 -15.34
C ARG A 109 16.48 27.97 -16.60
N GLU A 110 17.05 28.20 -17.77
CA GLU A 110 16.37 28.05 -19.07
C GLU A 110 15.93 26.61 -19.35
N SER A 111 16.62 25.62 -18.77
CA SER A 111 16.23 24.20 -18.88
C SER A 111 15.10 23.78 -17.95
N LEU A 112 14.70 24.64 -17.01
CA LEU A 112 13.58 24.36 -16.13
C LEU A 112 12.30 24.31 -16.95
N LEU A 113 11.44 23.34 -16.67
CA LEU A 113 10.12 23.23 -17.31
C LEU A 113 9.19 24.40 -16.96
N ILE A 114 9.51 25.14 -15.91
CA ILE A 114 8.72 26.26 -15.41
C ILE A 114 9.55 27.53 -15.62
N ASP A 115 8.98 28.47 -16.37
CA ASP A 115 9.52 29.82 -16.48
C ASP A 115 9.05 30.65 -15.28
N PHE A 116 9.97 30.89 -14.34
CA PHE A 116 9.71 31.67 -13.13
C PHE A 116 9.71 33.19 -13.39
N ASP A 117 10.30 33.66 -14.50
CA ASP A 117 10.48 35.07 -14.79
C ASP A 117 9.31 35.62 -15.62
N SER A 118 8.60 34.76 -16.37
CA SER A 118 7.37 35.12 -17.11
C SER A 118 6.13 35.34 -16.24
N ARG A 119 6.16 34.85 -14.99
CA ARG A 119 5.01 34.92 -14.09
C ARG A 119 5.02 36.27 -13.41
N ASP A 120 4.28 37.22 -13.98
CA ASP A 120 4.01 38.51 -13.34
C ASP A 120 3.72 38.27 -11.85
N SER A 121 4.51 38.91 -10.99
CA SER A 121 4.55 38.74 -9.53
C SER A 121 3.27 39.19 -8.81
N GLY A 122 2.11 39.10 -9.47
CA GLY A 122 0.80 39.57 -9.01
C GLY A 122 -0.36 38.65 -9.38
N SER A 123 -0.11 37.48 -9.97
CA SER A 123 -1.15 36.44 -10.08
C SER A 123 -1.19 35.62 -8.78
N ASP A 124 -1.55 36.28 -7.68
CA ASP A 124 -2.47 35.68 -6.71
C ASP A 124 -3.74 35.34 -7.49
N THR A 125 -3.72 34.25 -8.27
CA THR A 125 -4.94 33.52 -8.57
C THR A 125 -5.36 32.94 -7.25
N ASP A 126 -6.00 33.79 -6.47
CA ASP A 126 -7.15 33.49 -5.66
C ASP A 126 -7.24 32.01 -5.34
N SER A 127 -6.89 31.72 -4.09
CA SER A 127 -7.50 30.72 -3.24
C SER A 127 -9.04 30.85 -3.24
N ASN A 128 -9.69 30.76 -4.41
CA ASN A 128 -11.12 30.73 -4.59
C ASN A 128 -11.46 29.56 -5.50
N GLY A 129 -11.86 28.47 -4.86
CA GLY A 129 -12.57 27.39 -5.50
C GLY A 129 -12.02 26.04 -5.07
N ASP A 130 -12.57 25.52 -3.98
CA ASP A 130 -12.84 24.09 -3.81
C ASP A 130 -13.69 23.56 -4.98
N ARG A 131 -13.26 23.74 -6.22
CA ARG A 131 -13.76 22.94 -7.33
C ARG A 131 -13.08 21.60 -7.16
N ASP A 132 -13.86 20.66 -6.66
CA ASP A 132 -13.50 19.27 -6.65
C ASP A 132 -13.28 18.80 -8.10
N GLU A 133 -12.04 18.84 -8.57
CA GLU A 133 -11.66 18.35 -9.89
C GLU A 133 -11.89 16.83 -10.02
N SER A 134 -12.17 16.11 -8.92
CA SER A 134 -12.58 14.70 -8.98
C SER A 134 -14.00 14.50 -9.52
N LEU A 135 -14.81 15.58 -9.61
CA LEU A 135 -16.15 15.57 -10.19
C LEU A 135 -16.14 15.62 -11.73
N VAL A 136 -15.00 15.96 -12.34
CA VAL A 136 -14.83 15.94 -13.79
C VAL A 136 -14.34 14.56 -14.21
N VAL A 137 -15.26 13.62 -14.37
CA VAL A 137 -14.98 12.36 -15.07
C VAL A 137 -14.73 12.71 -16.54
N PRO A 138 -13.60 12.31 -17.14
CA PRO A 138 -13.37 12.51 -18.57
C PRO A 138 -14.56 11.94 -19.36
N GLY A 139 -15.07 12.75 -20.30
CA GLY A 139 -16.39 12.64 -20.90
C GLY A 139 -16.93 11.22 -21.00
N GLN A 140 -17.96 10.93 -20.20
CA GLN A 140 -18.82 9.79 -20.48
C GLN A 140 -19.52 10.08 -21.80
N ASP A 141 -19.26 9.28 -22.82
CA ASP A 141 -20.05 9.32 -24.04
C ASP A 141 -21.49 8.92 -23.67
N GLU A 142 -22.41 9.90 -23.66
CA GLU A 142 -23.84 9.71 -23.36
C GLU A 142 -24.46 8.63 -24.27
N ASP A 143 -23.89 8.44 -25.47
CA ASP A 143 -24.36 7.52 -26.50
C ASP A 143 -23.89 6.06 -26.33
N ASP A 144 -23.08 5.72 -25.31
CA ASP A 144 -22.57 4.34 -25.16
C ASP A 144 -23.50 3.47 -24.30
N PRO A 145 -24.27 2.50 -24.84
CA PRO A 145 -25.24 1.73 -24.06
C PRO A 145 -24.57 0.82 -23.01
N VAL A 146 -25.23 0.65 -21.86
CA VAL A 146 -24.87 -0.38 -20.87
C VAL A 146 -25.42 -1.72 -21.34
N ILE A 147 -24.54 -2.72 -21.46
CA ILE A 147 -24.87 -4.07 -21.93
C ILE A 147 -24.53 -5.11 -20.84
N GLU A 148 -25.23 -6.22 -20.89
CA GLU A 148 -24.95 -7.40 -20.07
C GLU A 148 -23.98 -8.32 -20.83
N TYR A 149 -22.91 -8.76 -20.18
CA TYR A 149 -21.93 -9.70 -20.73
C TYR A 149 -21.53 -10.74 -19.68
N GLU A 150 -21.03 -11.89 -20.15
CA GLU A 150 -20.52 -12.95 -19.28
C GLU A 150 -19.02 -12.70 -18.99
N ASP A 151 -18.65 -12.63 -17.70
CA ASP A 151 -17.27 -12.46 -17.28
C ASP A 151 -16.44 -13.77 -17.36
N GLU A 152 -15.17 -13.71 -16.98
CA GLU A 152 -14.23 -14.87 -16.98
C GLU A 152 -14.66 -16.01 -16.08
N PHE A 153 -15.56 -15.72 -15.16
CA PHE A 153 -16.04 -16.64 -14.14
C PHE A 153 -17.46 -17.13 -14.46
N GLY A 154 -17.97 -16.85 -15.66
CA GLY A 154 -19.30 -17.26 -16.10
C GLY A 154 -20.44 -16.49 -15.43
N ARG A 155 -20.16 -15.30 -14.86
CA ARG A 155 -21.17 -14.47 -14.19
C ARG A 155 -21.62 -13.36 -15.12
N ILE A 156 -22.92 -13.08 -15.12
CA ILE A 156 -23.48 -11.95 -15.86
C ILE A 156 -23.12 -10.65 -15.13
N ARG A 157 -22.47 -9.73 -15.84
CA ARG A 157 -22.12 -8.39 -15.36
C ARG A 157 -22.64 -7.34 -16.34
N THR A 158 -22.92 -6.15 -15.83
CA THR A 158 -23.25 -4.96 -16.63
C THR A 158 -22.03 -4.06 -16.77
N ALA A 159 -21.75 -3.61 -18.00
CA ALA A 159 -20.74 -2.57 -18.29
C ALA A 159 -21.13 -1.81 -19.55
N ARG A 160 -20.51 -0.65 -19.78
CA ARG A 160 -20.66 0.10 -21.03
C ARG A 160 -20.08 -0.71 -22.19
N ARG A 161 -20.67 -0.65 -23.38
CA ARG A 161 -20.24 -1.46 -24.54
C ARG A 161 -18.76 -1.22 -24.90
N SER A 162 -18.25 0.00 -24.72
CA SER A 162 -16.83 0.32 -24.95
C SER A 162 -15.86 -0.34 -23.96
N GLU A 163 -16.32 -0.68 -22.75
CA GLU A 163 -15.51 -1.30 -21.69
C GLU A 163 -15.53 -2.83 -21.75
N VAL A 164 -16.50 -3.41 -22.46
CA VAL A 164 -16.62 -4.87 -22.60
C VAL A 164 -15.56 -5.39 -23.58
N PRO A 165 -14.75 -6.40 -23.18
CA PRO A 165 -13.82 -7.06 -24.09
C PRO A 165 -14.52 -7.56 -25.35
N ARG A 166 -13.90 -7.34 -26.52
CA ARG A 166 -14.53 -7.63 -27.83
C ARG A 166 -15.04 -9.06 -27.97
N ASP A 167 -14.29 -10.02 -27.42
CA ASP A 167 -14.63 -11.45 -27.49
C ASP A 167 -15.84 -11.83 -26.62
N ARG A 168 -16.28 -10.91 -25.74
CA ARG A 168 -17.41 -11.09 -24.82
C ARG A 168 -18.59 -10.18 -25.15
N LEU A 169 -18.50 -9.43 -26.25
CA LEU A 169 -19.64 -8.69 -26.76
C LEU A 169 -20.72 -9.68 -27.21
N PRO A 170 -21.97 -9.52 -26.75
CA PRO A 170 -23.05 -10.33 -27.26
C PRO A 170 -23.25 -10.06 -28.76
N GLU A 171 -23.75 -11.07 -29.47
CA GLU A 171 -23.80 -11.13 -30.94
C GLU A 171 -24.57 -9.97 -31.59
N ASN A 172 -25.53 -9.40 -30.87
CA ASN A 172 -26.28 -8.20 -31.28
C ASN A 172 -25.43 -6.92 -31.31
N TYR A 173 -24.32 -6.86 -30.57
CA TYR A 173 -23.42 -5.69 -30.53
C TYR A 173 -22.05 -5.97 -31.14
N ASN A 174 -21.76 -7.21 -31.51
CA ASN A 174 -20.50 -7.60 -32.12
C ASN A 174 -20.58 -7.54 -33.66
N PRO A 175 -20.00 -6.54 -34.34
CA PRO A 175 -20.04 -6.45 -35.80
C PRO A 175 -19.19 -7.53 -36.49
N PHE A 176 -18.44 -8.32 -35.72
CA PHE A 176 -17.54 -9.37 -36.21
C PHE A 176 -18.00 -10.78 -35.85
N SER A 177 -19.11 -10.95 -35.11
CA SER A 177 -19.71 -12.27 -34.94
C SER A 177 -20.27 -12.72 -36.29
N ARG A 178 -19.58 -13.68 -36.89
CA ARG A 178 -19.96 -14.27 -38.17
C ARG A 178 -21.25 -15.05 -37.93
N SER A 179 -22.39 -14.47 -38.30
CA SER A 179 -23.63 -15.23 -38.39
C SER A 179 -23.36 -16.44 -39.27
N GLU A 180 -23.47 -17.63 -38.68
CA GLU A 180 -23.43 -18.87 -39.43
C GLU A 180 -24.57 -18.81 -40.44
N ARG A 181 -24.21 -18.54 -41.70
CA ARG A 181 -25.12 -18.65 -42.83
C ARG A 181 -25.66 -20.07 -42.81
N SER A 182 -26.97 -20.20 -42.65
CA SER A 182 -27.72 -21.41 -42.92
C SER A 182 -27.33 -21.90 -44.32
N VAL A 183 -26.62 -23.02 -44.36
CA VAL A 183 -26.41 -23.77 -45.60
C VAL A 183 -27.78 -24.40 -45.91
N PRO A 184 -28.41 -24.10 -47.05
CA PRO A 184 -29.64 -24.79 -47.42
C PRO A 184 -29.32 -26.28 -47.56
N ALA A 185 -30.11 -27.12 -46.90
CA ALA A 185 -30.04 -28.56 -47.08
C ALA A 185 -30.42 -28.88 -48.53
N ASP A 186 -29.47 -29.39 -49.30
CA ASP A 186 -29.75 -30.01 -50.59
C ASP A 186 -30.48 -31.34 -50.28
N ASP A 187 -31.78 -31.38 -50.58
CA ASP A 187 -32.58 -32.61 -50.60
C ASP A 187 -32.12 -33.52 -51.76
N GLU A 188 -31.99 -34.82 -51.48
CA GLU A 188 -31.69 -35.91 -52.44
C GLU A 188 -32.77 -36.11 -53.51
#